data_AF-A0A6N7WNL5-F1
#
_entry.id   AF-A0A6N7WNL5-F1
#
_cell.length_a   1.000
_cell.length_b   1.000
_cell.length_c   1.000
_cell.angle_alpha   90.00
_cell.angle_beta   90.00
_cell.angle_gamma   90.00
#
_symmetry.space_group_name_H-M   'P 1'
#
loop_
_entity.id
_entity.type
_entity.pdbx_description
1 polymer ?
#
loop_
_entity_poly.entity_id
_entity_poly.type
_entity_poly.pdbx_seq_one_letter_code
_entity_poly.pdbx_strand_id
1 'polypeptide(L)' 'MDKIPFIVFLYIDADGQRQVYNTDWPTQFISDFTDKEISGIGAFLICGVPQPVKTLTDAFKICNG' A
#
# COMPACT_ATOMS: atom_id res chain seq x y z
N MET A 1 -19.98 -6.89 1.63
CA MET A 1 -18.62 -6.56 1.20
C MET A 1 -17.74 -6.77 2.41
N ASP A 2 -17.05 -7.91 2.46
CA ASP A 2 -16.09 -8.19 3.52
C ASP A 2 -14.97 -7.16 3.39
N LYS A 3 -14.98 -6.19 4.30
CA LYS A 3 -13.99 -5.11 4.35
C LYS A 3 -12.63 -5.78 4.48
N ILE A 4 -11.68 -5.46 3.59
CA ILE A 4 -10.28 -5.74 3.85
C ILE A 4 -9.93 -5.02 5.17
N PRO A 5 -9.70 -5.74 6.28
CA PRO A 5 -9.76 -5.19 7.63
C PRO A 5 -8.58 -4.28 7.97
N PHE A 6 -7.43 -4.42 7.31
CA PHE A 6 -6.30 -3.49 7.42
C PHE A 6 -5.23 -3.76 6.36
N ILE A 7 -4.58 -2.68 5.91
CA ILE A 7 -3.42 -2.65 5.02
C ILE A 7 -2.22 -2.11 5.80
N VAL A 8 -1.08 -2.77 5.66
CA VAL A 8 0.23 -2.25 6.06
C VAL A 8 1.11 -2.13 4.82
N PHE A 9 1.67 -0.95 4.58
CA PHE A 9 2.55 -0.69 3.46
C PHE A 9 3.91 -0.17 3.95
N LEU A 10 4.95 -0.95 3.68
CA LEU A 10 6.34 -0.58 3.90
C LEU A 10 6.90 -0.09 2.57
N TYR A 11 7.36 1.17 2.54
CA TYR A 11 7.87 1.79 1.33
C TYR A 11 9.08 2.68 1.64
N ILE A 12 9.79 3.07 0.59
CA ILE A 12 10.86 4.06 0.66
C ILE A 12 10.33 5.32 -0.03
N ASP A 13 10.32 6.46 0.66
CA ASP A 13 9.88 7.72 0.06
C ASP A 13 10.90 8.27 -0.95
N ALA A 14 10.58 9.41 -1.57
CA ALA A 14 11.43 10.05 -2.57
C ALA A 14 12.82 10.43 -2.04
N ASP A 15 12.94 10.70 -0.73
CA ASP A 15 14.20 11.06 -0.06
C ASP A 15 15.01 9.83 0.39
N GLY A 16 14.55 8.62 0.05
CA GLY A 16 15.22 7.37 0.41
C GLY A 16 14.97 6.91 1.85
N GLN A 17 14.03 7.53 2.58
CA GLN A 17 13.70 7.15 3.95
C GLN A 17 12.67 6.03 3.99
N ARG A 18 12.85 5.10 4.93
CA ARG A 18 11.93 3.99 5.14
C ARG A 18 10.70 4.48 5.89
N GLN A 19 9.53 4.16 5.35
CA GLN A 19 8.24 4.57 5.87
C GLN A 19 7.36 3.35 6.15
N VAL A 20 6.46 3.52 7.12
CA VAL A 20 5.41 2.57 7.46
C VAL A 20 4.08 3.29 7.38
N TYR A 21 3.18 2.81 6.53
CA TYR A 21 1.83 3.32 6.40
C TYR A 21 0.83 2.25 6.80
N ASN A 22 -0.20 2.64 7.55
CA ASN A 22 -1.27 1.75 8.01
C ASN A 22 -2.63 2.39 7.72
N THR A 23 -3.59 1.61 7.27
CA THR A 23 -4.98 2.04 7.10
C THR A 23 -5.93 0.85 7.17
N ASP A 24 -7.16 1.10 7.63
CA ASP A 24 -8.23 0.09 7.64
C ASP A 24 -9.05 0.10 6.33
N TRP A 25 -8.68 0.96 5.36
CA TRP A 25 -9.52 1.25 4.20
C TRP A 25 -8.71 1.25 2.88
N PRO A 26 -8.99 0.32 1.95
CA PRO A 26 -8.35 0.31 0.63
C PRO A 26 -8.51 1.60 -0.17
N THR A 27 -9.67 2.25 -0.07
CA THR A 27 -9.93 3.54 -0.75
C THR A 27 -9.05 4.66 -0.21
N GLN A 28 -8.76 4.67 1.09
CA GLN A 28 -7.84 5.64 1.69
C GLN A 28 -6.41 5.42 1.21
N PHE A 29 -5.96 4.15 1.13
CA PHE A 29 -4.66 3.83 0.56
C PHE A 29 -4.53 4.36 -0.88
N ILE A 30 -5.53 4.14 -1.72
CA ILE A 30 -5.52 4.66 -3.11
C ILE A 30 -5.43 6.20 -3.09
N SER A 31 -6.25 6.88 -2.29
CA SER A 31 -6.24 8.34 -2.20
C SER A 31 -4.88 8.89 -1.77
N ASP A 32 -4.25 8.29 -0.75
CA ASP A 32 -3.00 8.81 -0.16
C ASP A 32 -1.77 8.55 -1.03
N PHE A 33 -1.84 7.58 -1.94
CA PHE A 33 -0.75 7.19 -2.82
C PHE A 33 -0.98 7.54 -4.28
N THR A 34 -2.15 8.08 -4.63
CA THR A 34 -2.37 8.69 -5.95
C THR A 34 -1.43 9.90 -6.08
N ASP A 35 -0.68 9.95 -7.18
CA ASP A 35 0.34 10.97 -7.48
C ASP A 35 1.51 11.06 -6.48
N LYS A 36 1.61 10.10 -5.54
CA LYS A 36 2.71 10.06 -4.57
C LYS A 36 3.94 9.40 -5.17
N GLU A 37 5.07 10.10 -5.13
CA GLU A 37 6.37 9.52 -5.49
C GLU A 37 6.91 8.67 -4.35
N ILE A 38 7.31 7.43 -4.69
CA ILE A 38 8.04 6.52 -3.83
C ILE A 38 9.23 5.98 -4.60
N SER A 39 10.37 5.77 -3.93
CA SER A 39 11.58 5.24 -4.55
C SER A 39 11.69 3.72 -4.45
N GLY A 40 10.87 3.09 -3.60
CA GLY A 40 10.87 1.63 -3.47
C GLY A 40 9.69 1.09 -2.67
N ILE A 41 9.41 -0.20 -2.88
CA ILE A 41 8.41 -0.97 -2.12
C ILE A 41 9.14 -2.03 -1.31
N GLY A 42 8.90 -2.04 0.01
CA GLY A 42 9.39 -3.07 0.92
C GLY A 42 8.40 -4.23 1.03
N ALA A 43 7.16 -3.94 1.43
CA ALA A 43 6.11 -4.95 1.56
C ALA A 43 4.72 -4.29 1.52
N PHE A 44 3.75 -5.01 0.95
CA PHE A 44 2.34 -4.65 1.02
C PHE A 44 1.59 -5.82 1.65
N LEU A 45 0.97 -5.60 2.82
CA LEU A 45 0.30 -6.65 3.58
C LEU A 45 -1.18 -6.33 3.72
N ILE A 46 -2.01 -7.33 3.50
CA ILE A 46 -3.46 -7.30 3.75
C ILE A 46 -3.75 -8.30 4.85
N CYS A 47 -4.37 -7.87 5.94
CA CYS A 47 -4.62 -8.73 7.11
C CYS A 47 -3.34 -9.39 7.67
N GLY A 48 -2.18 -8.77 7.50
CA GLY A 48 -0.88 -9.36 7.85
C GLY A 48 -0.35 -10.41 6.85
N VAL A 49 -1.06 -10.66 5.74
CA VAL A 49 -0.62 -11.56 4.66
C VAL A 49 0.09 -10.75 3.58
N PRO A 50 1.38 -11.02 3.28
CA PRO A 50 2.10 -10.36 2.21
C PRO A 50 1.44 -10.58 0.85
N GLN A 51 1.32 -9.51 0.08
CA GLN A 51 0.78 -9.53 -1.28
C GLN A 51 1.90 -9.34 -2.31
N PRO A 52 1.79 -9.93 -3.52
CA PRO A 52 2.81 -9.86 -4.55
C PRO A 52 2.77 -8.53 -5.30
N VAL A 53 3.14 -7.44 -4.64
CA VAL A 53 3.15 -6.06 -5.17
C VAL A 53 4.55 -5.65 -5.57
N LYS A 54 4.72 -5.15 -6.81
CA LYS A 54 5.98 -4.56 -7.29
C LYS A 54 5.87 -3.06 -7.58
N THR A 55 4.66 -2.57 -7.80
CA THR A 55 4.34 -1.18 -8.13
C THR A 55 3.12 -0.69 -7.35
N LEU A 56 2.93 0.62 -7.21
CA LEU A 56 1.69 1.18 -6.65
C LEU A 56 0.46 0.74 -7.45
N THR A 57 0.58 0.59 -8.78
CA THR A 57 -0.49 0.08 -9.64
C THR A 57 -0.92 -1.33 -9.26
N ASP A 58 0.00 -2.22 -8.87
CA ASP A 58 -0.35 -3.55 -8.39
C ASP A 58 -1.14 -3.47 -7.08
N ALA A 59 -0.69 -2.62 -6.14
CA ALA A 59 -1.38 -2.40 -4.88
C ALA A 59 -2.80 -1.83 -5.10
N PHE A 60 -2.97 -0.88 -6.03
CA PHE A 60 -4.28 -0.31 -6.36
C PHE A 60 -5.24 -1.32 -6.98
N LYS A 61 -4.76 -2.23 -7.84
CA LYS A 61 -5.59 -3.32 -8.38
C LYS A 61 -6.14 -4.19 -7.25
N ILE A 62 -5.29 -4.59 -6.32
CA ILE A 62 -5.71 -5.39 -5.16
C ILE A 62 -6.69 -4.61 -4.28
N CYS A 63 -6.48 -3.31 -4.08
CA CYS A 63 -7.38 -2.47 -3.29
C CYS A 63 -8.77 -2.29 -3.92
N ASN A 64 -8.89 -2.40 -5.24
CA ASN A 64 -10.15 -2.26 -5.97
C ASN A 64 -10.96 -3.56 -6.07
N GLY A 65 -10.37 -4.72 -5.78
CA GLY A 65 -10.99 -6.05 -5.92
C GLY A 65 -10.70 -6.67 -7.28
#